data_AF-A0A1I1M735-F1
#
_entry.id   AF-A0A1I1M735-F1
#
_cell.length_a   1.000
_cell.length_b   1.000
_cell.length_c   1.000
_cell.angle_alpha   90.00
_cell.angle_beta   90.00
_cell.angle_gamma   90.00
#
_symmetry.space_group_name_H-M   'P 1'
#
loop_
_entity.id
_entity.type
_entity.pdbx_description
1 polymer ?
#
loop_
_entity_poly.entity_id
_entity_poly.type
_entity_poly.pdbx_seq_one_letter_code
_entity_poly.pdbx_strand_id
1 'polypeptide(L)'
;MQEARGNKLYVIGARCDSVFDLYCWLEIHGYITNMVRVPGHNDHAVFEPMLSSKKAANGRFRRSRYGIISGIRPKNKDADSLQPTPTSEDLTKLYVVADNPGNQDLTDRNHLLIDWYGQTGVRRVEAQNLTVDQIPEWPAIDRLRSLGHAYELRLTITKGGKARHIGVLPDLLERTRDWIEGPRDKIIRRFKRNGLAYSEPKEIFVSSKTGKALTLTSMTNLFTAFFSEANVEGHGHRLRAYYLTNLLHAEVEAAIGTLRSNGGSAVGIDWDLILRKVAERAGHQNLESLRKYVTILKKKYNKISGHDDFVTIEQSIRAMKQQLYLIEHRIREKKSELDSLNNANTNRKRR
;
A
#
# COMPACT_ATOMS: atom_id res chain seq x y z
N MET A 1 -17.32 -34.87 3.10
CA MET A 1 -16.44 -33.70 2.86
C MET A 1 -16.40 -33.49 1.36
N GLN A 2 -16.86 -32.33 0.85
CA GLN A 2 -16.68 -32.00 -0.57
C GLN A 2 -15.18 -31.95 -0.85
N GLU A 3 -14.69 -32.87 -1.68
CA GLU A 3 -13.35 -32.78 -2.26
C GLU A 3 -13.17 -31.40 -2.91
N ALA A 4 -12.02 -30.80 -2.60
CA ALA A 4 -11.74 -29.42 -2.88
C ALA A 4 -11.81 -29.13 -4.40
N ARG A 5 -12.86 -28.41 -4.83
CA ARG A 5 -12.94 -27.76 -6.16
C ARG A 5 -11.88 -26.64 -6.32
N GLY A 6 -10.61 -26.89 -6.00
CA GLY A 6 -9.52 -25.91 -6.06
C GLY A 6 -9.73 -24.64 -5.22
N ASN A 7 -10.66 -24.65 -4.26
CA ASN A 7 -10.96 -23.46 -3.47
C ASN A 7 -9.83 -23.15 -2.49
N LYS A 8 -9.38 -21.88 -2.45
CA LYS A 8 -8.36 -21.41 -1.51
C LYS A 8 -8.81 -21.65 -0.05
N LEU A 9 -7.90 -22.02 0.84
CA LEU A 9 -8.19 -22.36 2.25
C LEU A 9 -8.99 -21.28 3.00
N TYR A 10 -8.76 -19.99 2.70
CA TYR A 10 -9.52 -18.90 3.33
C TYR A 10 -11.00 -18.88 2.91
N VAL A 11 -11.33 -19.31 1.69
CA VAL A 11 -12.71 -19.42 1.18
C VAL A 11 -13.42 -20.57 1.90
N ILE A 12 -12.73 -21.69 2.09
CA ILE A 12 -13.22 -22.82 2.87
C ILE A 12 -13.48 -22.36 4.31
N GLY A 13 -12.51 -21.66 4.91
CA GLY A 13 -12.66 -21.08 6.25
C GLY A 13 -13.88 -20.16 6.38
N ALA A 14 -14.08 -19.22 5.45
CA ALA A 14 -15.23 -18.32 5.47
C ALA A 14 -16.57 -19.06 5.36
N ARG A 15 -16.66 -20.10 4.53
CA ARG A 15 -17.86 -20.95 4.45
C ARG A 15 -18.11 -21.72 5.73
N CYS A 16 -17.05 -22.27 6.34
CA CYS A 16 -17.14 -22.93 7.65
C CYS A 16 -17.60 -21.96 8.74
N ASP A 17 -17.15 -20.70 8.70
CA ASP A 17 -17.58 -19.65 9.64
C ASP A 17 -19.08 -19.34 9.44
N SER A 18 -19.56 -19.17 8.21
CA SER A 18 -20.99 -18.93 7.94
C SER A 18 -21.90 -20.08 8.38
N VAL A 19 -21.47 -21.33 8.17
CA VAL A 19 -22.21 -22.50 8.66
C VAL A 19 -22.22 -22.51 10.18
N PHE A 20 -21.08 -22.23 10.81
CA PHE A 20 -20.99 -22.19 12.27
C PHE A 20 -21.84 -21.07 12.89
N ASP A 21 -21.90 -19.90 12.25
CA ASP A 21 -22.77 -18.79 12.65
C ASP A 21 -24.25 -19.17 12.57
N LEU A 22 -24.66 -19.94 11.55
CA LEU A 22 -26.02 -20.47 11.45
C LEU A 22 -26.35 -21.39 12.64
N TYR A 23 -25.44 -22.29 13.02
CA TYR A 23 -25.64 -23.13 14.21
C TYR A 23 -25.74 -22.32 15.49
N CYS A 24 -24.92 -21.27 15.65
CA CYS A 24 -25.02 -20.36 16.80
C CYS A 24 -26.39 -19.68 16.82
N TRP A 25 -26.88 -19.21 15.67
CA TRP A 25 -28.19 -18.60 15.56
C TRP A 25 -29.32 -19.57 15.91
N LEU A 26 -29.29 -20.79 15.36
CA LEU A 26 -30.30 -21.82 15.64
C LEU A 26 -30.37 -22.17 17.13
N GLU A 27 -29.22 -22.27 17.80
CA GLU A 27 -29.11 -22.57 19.23
C GLU A 27 -29.63 -21.40 20.10
N ILE A 28 -29.30 -20.15 19.74
CA ILE A 28 -29.79 -18.94 20.44
C ILE A 28 -31.33 -18.86 20.39
N HIS A 29 -31.93 -19.25 19.27
CA HIS A 29 -33.37 -19.16 19.04
C HIS A 29 -34.12 -20.45 19.41
N GLY A 30 -33.42 -21.46 19.96
CA GLY A 30 -34.04 -22.70 20.44
C GLY A 30 -34.52 -23.67 19.36
N TYR A 31 -34.09 -23.49 18.10
CA TYR A 31 -34.38 -24.44 17.01
C TYR A 31 -33.58 -25.73 17.14
N ILE A 32 -32.41 -25.64 17.77
CA ILE A 32 -31.57 -26.77 18.17
C ILE A 32 -31.09 -26.53 19.59
N THR A 33 -30.70 -27.60 20.27
CA THR A 33 -30.19 -27.53 21.64
C THR A 33 -28.93 -28.38 21.77
N ASN A 34 -27.97 -27.88 22.53
CA ASN A 34 -26.71 -28.57 22.86
C ASN A 34 -25.85 -28.93 21.65
N MET A 35 -26.03 -28.25 20.51
CA MET A 35 -25.25 -28.48 19.28
C MET A 35 -23.95 -27.65 19.27
N VAL A 36 -24.05 -26.40 19.72
CA VAL A 36 -22.93 -25.47 19.82
C VAL A 36 -22.97 -24.72 21.14
N ARG A 37 -21.80 -24.45 21.71
CA ARG A 37 -21.70 -23.65 22.94
C ARG A 37 -21.51 -22.18 22.58
N VAL A 38 -22.46 -21.35 22.99
CA VAL A 38 -22.53 -19.92 22.72
C VAL A 38 -22.26 -19.15 24.02
N PRO A 39 -21.17 -18.35 24.06
CA PRO A 39 -20.83 -17.52 25.21
C PRO A 39 -21.98 -16.64 25.69
N GLY A 40 -22.31 -16.74 26.98
CA GLY A 40 -23.39 -15.99 27.62
C GLY A 40 -24.81 -16.52 27.38
N HIS A 41 -25.00 -17.57 26.56
CA HIS A 41 -26.32 -18.17 26.30
C HIS A 41 -26.49 -19.52 27.00
N ASN A 42 -25.72 -20.54 26.60
CA ASN A 42 -25.78 -21.89 27.16
C ASN A 42 -24.46 -22.30 27.84
N ASP A 43 -23.65 -21.32 28.24
CA ASP A 43 -22.35 -21.53 28.90
C ASP A 43 -22.42 -22.32 30.20
N HIS A 44 -23.55 -22.23 30.90
CA HIS A 44 -23.80 -22.90 32.17
C HIS A 44 -24.31 -24.34 31.98
N ALA A 45 -24.77 -24.69 30.78
CA ALA A 45 -25.34 -26.00 30.51
C ALA A 45 -24.23 -27.07 30.49
N VAL A 46 -24.54 -28.24 31.05
CA VAL A 46 -23.66 -29.41 31.09
C VAL A 46 -23.93 -30.25 29.83
N PHE A 47 -23.14 -30.02 28.79
CA PHE A 47 -23.19 -30.80 27.54
C PHE A 47 -21.86 -30.71 26.80
N GLU A 48 -21.55 -31.70 25.97
CA GLU A 48 -20.42 -31.65 25.06
C GLU A 48 -20.88 -31.14 23.69
N PRO A 49 -20.42 -29.96 23.21
CA PRO A 49 -20.88 -29.41 21.95
C PRO A 49 -20.39 -30.26 20.78
N MET A 50 -21.30 -30.71 19.92
CA MET A 50 -20.96 -31.47 18.71
C MET A 50 -20.10 -30.66 17.73
N LEU A 51 -20.30 -29.34 17.70
CA LEU A 51 -19.44 -28.40 17.00
C LEU A 51 -18.51 -27.71 18.00
N SER A 52 -17.22 -28.09 17.97
CA SER A 52 -16.29 -27.67 19.02
C SER A 52 -16.09 -26.15 19.05
N SER A 53 -16.43 -25.55 20.19
CA SER A 53 -15.91 -24.29 20.72
C SER A 53 -14.72 -24.63 21.63
N LYS A 54 -13.52 -24.06 21.44
CA LYS A 54 -12.42 -24.34 22.38
C LYS A 54 -12.63 -23.64 23.71
N LYS A 55 -12.17 -24.26 24.81
CA LYS A 55 -12.01 -23.60 26.11
C LYS A 55 -11.16 -22.34 25.91
N ALA A 56 -11.65 -21.19 26.36
CA ALA A 56 -10.91 -19.95 26.24
C ALA A 56 -9.63 -20.06 27.09
N ALA A 57 -8.48 -19.65 26.55
CA ALA A 57 -7.30 -19.45 27.37
C ALA A 57 -7.59 -18.35 28.41
N ASN A 58 -7.15 -18.54 29.66
CA ASN A 58 -7.39 -17.61 30.76
C ASN A 58 -6.84 -16.21 30.41
N GLY A 59 -7.72 -15.28 30.03
CA GLY A 59 -7.39 -13.89 29.72
C GLY A 59 -8.22 -12.94 30.58
N ARG A 60 -7.61 -11.85 31.06
CA ARG A 60 -8.15 -10.93 32.09
C ARG A 60 -9.47 -10.20 31.76
N PHE A 61 -10.08 -10.38 30.58
CA PHE A 61 -11.20 -9.55 30.11
C PHE A 61 -12.36 -10.30 29.40
N ARG A 62 -12.63 -11.58 29.71
CA ARG A 62 -13.80 -12.28 29.11
C ARG A 62 -14.65 -13.01 30.14
N ARG A 63 -15.98 -12.85 30.04
CA ARG A 63 -16.99 -13.43 30.95
C ARG A 63 -17.28 -14.91 30.72
N SER A 64 -16.85 -15.52 29.61
CA SER A 64 -17.15 -16.91 29.26
C SER A 64 -15.94 -17.84 29.37
N ARG A 65 -16.19 -19.08 29.82
CA ARG A 65 -15.20 -20.18 29.90
C ARG A 65 -14.82 -20.74 28.53
N TYR A 66 -15.62 -20.47 27.49
CA TYR A 66 -15.43 -20.98 26.13
C TYR A 66 -15.37 -19.83 25.12
N GLY A 67 -14.49 -19.94 24.12
CA GLY A 67 -14.44 -18.99 23.01
C GLY A 67 -15.19 -19.54 21.81
N ILE A 68 -15.91 -18.67 21.08
CA ILE A 68 -16.47 -18.99 19.76
C ILE A 68 -15.30 -19.23 18.81
N ILE A 69 -15.04 -20.50 18.48
CA ILE A 69 -14.01 -20.91 17.52
C ILE A 69 -14.63 -22.06 16.73
N SER A 70 -14.68 -21.96 15.41
CA SER A 70 -15.12 -23.07 14.56
C SER A 70 -14.04 -24.15 14.52
N GLY A 71 -14.30 -25.33 15.11
CA GLY A 71 -13.44 -26.51 14.97
C GLY A 71 -13.42 -27.10 13.56
N ILE A 72 -14.36 -26.70 12.71
CA ILE A 72 -14.45 -27.11 11.29
C ILE A 72 -13.45 -26.33 10.43
N ARG A 73 -12.95 -25.19 10.95
CA ARG A 73 -12.06 -24.31 10.19
C ARG A 73 -10.72 -25.00 9.91
N PRO A 74 -10.31 -25.16 8.65
CA PRO A 74 -8.98 -25.66 8.34
C PRO A 74 -7.92 -24.71 8.91
N LYS A 75 -6.89 -25.26 9.57
CA LYS A 75 -5.73 -24.48 10.04
C LYS A 75 -5.01 -23.96 8.80
N ASN A 76 -5.15 -22.67 8.54
CA ASN A 76 -4.57 -22.05 7.36
C ASN A 76 -3.06 -21.88 7.57
N LYS A 77 -2.25 -22.86 7.16
CA LYS A 77 -0.78 -22.72 7.13
C LYS A 77 -0.34 -21.67 6.10
N ASP A 78 -1.16 -21.40 5.08
CA ASP A 78 -0.85 -20.48 3.98
C ASP A 78 -1.27 -19.03 4.24
N ALA A 79 -2.01 -18.76 5.33
CA ALA A 79 -2.38 -17.39 5.71
C ALA A 79 -1.15 -16.51 5.99
N ASP A 80 -0.02 -17.14 6.32
CA ASP A 80 1.27 -16.50 6.59
C ASP A 80 2.19 -16.43 5.36
N SER A 81 1.72 -16.83 4.17
CA SER A 81 2.52 -16.62 2.95
C SER A 81 2.69 -15.11 2.72
N LEU A 82 3.92 -14.65 2.96
CA LEU A 82 4.29 -13.24 2.89
C LEU A 82 4.27 -12.82 1.42
N GLN A 83 3.12 -12.39 0.93
CA GLN A 83 3.00 -11.80 -0.39
C GLN A 83 4.05 -10.67 -0.52
N PRO A 84 4.83 -10.61 -1.60
CA PRO A 84 5.95 -9.67 -1.75
C PRO A 84 5.45 -8.22 -1.90
N THR A 85 6.13 -7.28 -1.27
CA THR A 85 5.84 -5.85 -1.43
C THR A 85 6.51 -5.37 -2.72
N PRO A 86 5.77 -4.72 -3.64
CA PRO A 86 6.35 -4.15 -4.84
C PRO A 86 7.52 -3.23 -4.50
N THR A 87 8.54 -3.22 -5.33
CA THR A 87 9.66 -2.29 -5.26
C THR A 87 9.38 -1.01 -6.05
N SER A 88 10.24 -0.01 -5.93
CA SER A 88 10.14 1.18 -6.79
C SER A 88 10.29 0.84 -8.28
N GLU A 89 11.10 -0.17 -8.63
CA GLU A 89 11.22 -0.66 -10.00
C GLU A 89 9.92 -1.29 -10.51
N ASP A 90 9.23 -2.05 -9.64
CA ASP A 90 7.92 -2.62 -9.98
C ASP A 90 6.88 -1.52 -10.21
N LEU A 91 6.91 -0.45 -9.42
CA LEU A 91 6.06 0.72 -9.67
C LEU A 91 6.35 1.35 -11.04
N THR A 92 7.62 1.51 -11.43
CA THR A 92 7.98 1.98 -12.77
C THR A 92 7.36 1.11 -13.87
N LYS A 93 7.42 -0.22 -13.72
CA LYS A 93 6.77 -1.15 -14.66
C LYS A 93 5.26 -0.94 -14.70
N LEU A 94 4.63 -0.71 -13.55
CA LEU A 94 3.19 -0.40 -13.47
C LEU A 94 2.82 0.90 -14.19
N TYR A 95 3.65 1.95 -14.12
CA TYR A 95 3.42 3.19 -14.88
C TYR A 95 3.49 2.94 -16.38
N VAL A 96 4.50 2.19 -16.84
CA VAL A 96 4.68 1.87 -18.27
C VAL A 96 3.48 1.12 -18.85
N VAL A 97 2.94 0.12 -18.13
CA VAL A 97 1.74 -0.60 -18.61
C VAL A 97 0.44 0.17 -18.41
N ALA A 98 0.43 1.14 -17.50
CA ALA A 98 -0.71 2.03 -17.29
C ALA A 98 -0.84 3.09 -18.39
N ASP A 99 0.23 3.30 -19.18
CA ASP A 99 0.23 4.18 -20.34
C ASP A 99 -0.78 3.71 -21.40
N ASN A 100 -1.49 4.67 -21.96
CA ASN A 100 -2.37 4.46 -23.09
C ASN A 100 -2.00 5.45 -24.21
N PRO A 101 -1.10 5.08 -25.14
CA PRO A 101 -0.63 5.99 -26.19
C PRO A 101 -1.75 6.53 -27.08
N GLY A 102 -2.85 5.78 -27.22
CA GLY A 102 -4.03 6.21 -27.98
C GLY A 102 -4.96 7.16 -27.21
N ASN A 103 -4.77 7.33 -25.90
CA ASN A 103 -5.62 8.16 -25.05
C ASN A 103 -4.88 8.69 -23.83
N GLN A 104 -4.29 9.89 -23.97
CA GLN A 104 -3.54 10.55 -22.90
C GLN A 104 -4.38 10.79 -21.63
N ASP A 105 -5.68 11.11 -21.77
CA ASP A 105 -6.57 11.28 -20.60
C ASP A 105 -6.64 9.98 -19.77
N LEU A 106 -6.59 8.81 -20.40
CA LEU A 106 -6.54 7.54 -19.67
C LEU A 106 -5.20 7.31 -18.97
N THR A 107 -4.09 7.69 -19.62
CA THR A 107 -2.74 7.65 -19.02
C THR A 107 -2.70 8.47 -17.74
N ASP A 108 -3.11 9.75 -17.81
CA ASP A 108 -3.06 10.68 -16.69
C ASP A 108 -3.88 10.17 -15.50
N ARG A 109 -5.10 9.67 -15.77
CA ARG A 109 -5.96 9.05 -14.74
C ARG A 109 -5.30 7.83 -14.09
N ASN A 110 -4.73 6.94 -14.91
CA ASN A 110 -4.18 5.68 -14.41
C ASN A 110 -2.93 5.92 -13.57
N HIS A 111 -2.06 6.83 -13.99
CA HIS A 111 -0.89 7.25 -13.22
C HIS A 111 -1.31 7.87 -11.89
N LEU A 112 -2.28 8.79 -11.91
CA LEU A 112 -2.83 9.36 -10.67
C LEU A 112 -3.39 8.28 -9.73
N LEU A 113 -4.09 7.27 -10.25
CA LEU A 113 -4.56 6.15 -9.42
C LEU A 113 -3.39 5.40 -8.76
N ILE A 114 -2.29 5.15 -9.48
CA ILE A 114 -1.10 4.51 -8.91
C ILE A 114 -0.49 5.42 -7.83
N ASP A 115 -0.34 6.72 -8.12
CA ASP A 115 0.24 7.71 -7.21
C ASP A 115 -0.55 7.85 -5.91
N TRP A 116 -1.88 7.97 -5.98
CA TRP A 116 -2.71 8.07 -4.79
C TRP A 116 -2.51 6.85 -3.88
N TYR A 117 -2.45 5.64 -4.43
CA TYR A 117 -2.22 4.43 -3.62
C TYR A 117 -0.78 4.34 -3.10
N GLY A 118 0.21 4.64 -3.94
CA GLY A 118 1.63 4.51 -3.61
C GLY A 118 2.13 5.57 -2.63
N GLN A 119 1.63 6.80 -2.74
CA GLN A 119 2.10 7.95 -1.96
C GLN A 119 1.29 8.21 -0.69
N THR A 120 -0.01 7.91 -0.67
CA THR A 120 -0.88 8.18 0.50
C THR A 120 -1.40 6.92 1.18
N GLY A 121 -1.25 5.76 0.52
CA GLY A 121 -1.73 4.48 1.03
C GLY A 121 -3.24 4.38 1.17
N VAL A 122 -4.04 5.20 0.49
CA VAL A 122 -5.50 5.11 0.54
C VAL A 122 -6.01 3.68 0.26
N ARG A 123 -7.10 3.30 0.94
CA ARG A 123 -7.82 2.08 0.61
C ARG A 123 -8.63 2.29 -0.65
N ARG A 124 -8.98 1.19 -1.34
CA ARG A 124 -9.79 1.25 -2.56
C ARG A 124 -11.10 2.01 -2.40
N VAL A 125 -11.79 1.80 -1.28
CA VAL A 125 -13.03 2.55 -0.98
C VAL A 125 -12.77 4.03 -0.70
N GLU A 126 -11.64 4.35 -0.08
CA GLU A 126 -11.26 5.75 0.21
C GLU A 126 -10.94 6.48 -1.11
N ALA A 127 -10.11 5.87 -1.97
CA ALA A 127 -9.73 6.42 -3.28
C ALA A 127 -10.93 6.61 -4.21
N GLN A 128 -11.89 5.68 -4.20
CA GLN A 128 -13.11 5.78 -5.00
C GLN A 128 -13.98 6.98 -4.61
N ASN A 129 -13.98 7.33 -3.33
CA ASN A 129 -14.83 8.37 -2.76
C ASN A 129 -14.08 9.70 -2.55
N LEU A 130 -12.87 9.85 -3.12
CA LEU A 130 -12.21 11.15 -3.18
C LEU A 130 -12.99 12.08 -4.11
N THR A 131 -13.34 13.25 -3.61
CA THR A 131 -14.15 14.25 -4.31
C THR A 131 -13.33 15.47 -4.71
N VAL A 132 -13.79 16.18 -5.75
CA VAL A 132 -13.16 17.41 -6.24
C VAL A 132 -13.07 18.47 -5.13
N ASP A 133 -14.13 18.61 -4.32
CA ASP A 133 -14.21 19.58 -3.23
C ASP A 133 -13.17 19.35 -2.11
N GLN A 134 -12.58 18.16 -2.02
CA GLN A 134 -11.52 17.86 -1.05
C GLN A 134 -10.13 18.28 -1.52
N ILE A 135 -9.96 18.62 -2.79
CA ILE A 135 -8.68 19.07 -3.33
C ILE A 135 -8.59 20.60 -3.13
N PRO A 136 -7.48 21.14 -2.62
CA PRO A 136 -7.31 22.58 -2.46
C PRO A 136 -7.08 23.28 -3.80
N GLU A 137 -7.46 24.55 -3.90
CA GLU A 137 -7.25 25.38 -5.09
C GLU A 137 -5.77 25.73 -5.30
N TRP A 138 -5.40 26.14 -6.52
CA TRP A 138 -4.01 26.44 -6.91
C TRP A 138 -3.24 27.33 -5.92
N PRO A 139 -3.77 28.48 -5.44
CA PRO A 139 -3.03 29.32 -4.48
C PRO A 139 -2.69 28.61 -3.17
N ALA A 140 -3.54 27.68 -2.72
CA ALA A 140 -3.29 26.89 -1.53
C ALA A 140 -2.25 25.79 -1.79
N ILE A 141 -2.27 25.16 -2.97
CA ILE A 141 -1.26 24.20 -3.42
C ILE A 141 0.12 24.87 -3.48
N ASP A 142 0.21 26.04 -4.12
CA ASP A 142 1.44 26.81 -4.23
C ASP A 142 2.04 27.16 -2.87
N ARG A 143 1.19 27.60 -1.94
CA ARG A 143 1.62 27.89 -0.57
C ARG A 143 2.18 26.67 0.13
N LEU A 144 1.53 25.52 0.02
CA LEU A 144 2.00 24.27 0.61
C LEU A 144 3.34 23.83 0.03
N ARG A 145 3.51 23.97 -1.30
CA ARG A 145 4.75 23.69 -2.02
C ARG A 145 5.89 24.60 -1.54
N SER A 146 5.67 25.91 -1.44
CA SER A 146 6.68 26.86 -0.93
C SER A 146 7.08 26.58 0.52
N LEU A 147 6.17 26.07 1.35
CA LEU A 147 6.44 25.70 2.73
C LEU A 147 7.03 24.29 2.88
N GLY A 148 7.03 23.47 1.83
CA GLY A 148 7.41 22.06 1.91
C GLY A 148 6.47 21.23 2.80
N HIS A 149 5.21 21.65 2.93
CA HIS A 149 4.23 21.03 3.83
C HIS A 149 3.28 20.11 3.07
N ALA A 150 3.01 18.94 3.65
CA ALA A 150 1.93 18.09 3.17
C ALA A 150 0.56 18.68 3.54
N TYR A 151 -0.42 18.54 2.65
CA TYR A 151 -1.81 18.85 2.94
C TYR A 151 -2.45 17.74 3.77
N GLU A 152 -3.11 18.10 4.85
CA GLU A 152 -3.87 17.15 5.67
C GLU A 152 -5.28 16.96 5.09
N LEU A 153 -5.46 15.91 4.30
CA LEU A 153 -6.74 15.58 3.69
C LEU A 153 -7.57 14.67 4.60
N ARG A 154 -8.80 15.10 4.91
CA ARG A 154 -9.75 14.31 5.70
C ARG A 154 -10.55 13.33 4.83
N LEU A 155 -10.42 12.04 5.11
CA LEU A 155 -11.21 10.97 4.51
C LEU A 155 -12.43 10.67 5.39
N THR A 156 -13.63 10.82 4.84
CA THR A 156 -14.90 10.60 5.55
C THR A 156 -15.47 9.19 5.28
N ILE A 157 -15.42 8.73 4.02
CA ILE A 157 -15.89 7.41 3.62
C ILE A 157 -14.73 6.41 3.71
N THR A 158 -14.68 5.67 4.81
CA THR A 158 -13.59 4.71 5.09
C THR A 158 -14.13 3.32 5.39
N LYS A 159 -13.24 2.32 5.30
CA LYS A 159 -13.56 0.95 5.73
C LYS A 159 -13.81 0.94 7.25
N GLY A 160 -15.05 0.62 7.65
CA GLY A 160 -15.47 0.60 9.05
C GLY A 160 -16.00 1.94 9.58
N GLY A 161 -16.22 2.93 8.71
CA GLY A 161 -17.00 4.15 9.03
C GLY A 161 -16.29 5.18 9.91
N LYS A 162 -14.98 5.05 10.16
CA LYS A 162 -14.22 6.02 10.98
C LYS A 162 -13.40 6.96 10.09
N ALA A 163 -13.68 8.26 10.19
CA ALA A 163 -12.89 9.25 9.46
C ALA A 163 -11.41 9.21 9.89
N ARG A 164 -10.50 9.51 8.97
CA ARG A 164 -9.06 9.63 9.23
C ARG A 164 -8.45 10.71 8.34
N HIS A 165 -7.30 11.21 8.75
CA HIS A 165 -6.51 12.14 7.94
C HIS A 165 -5.36 11.41 7.24
N ILE A 166 -4.98 11.92 6.08
CA ILE A 166 -3.80 11.51 5.32
C ILE A 166 -3.01 12.76 4.92
N GLY A 167 -1.69 12.65 4.91
CA GLY A 167 -0.83 13.68 4.33
C GLY A 167 -0.72 13.46 2.82
N VAL A 168 -0.96 14.51 2.03
CA VAL A 168 -0.84 14.50 0.58
C VAL A 168 0.19 15.54 0.17
N LEU A 169 1.18 15.16 -0.63
CA LEU A 169 2.23 16.08 -1.08
C LEU A 169 1.67 17.08 -2.12
N PRO A 170 2.20 18.33 -2.14
CA PRO A 170 1.76 19.35 -3.10
C PRO A 170 1.81 18.89 -4.56
N ASP A 171 2.87 18.18 -4.96
CA ASP A 171 3.02 17.68 -6.34
C ASP A 171 1.90 16.73 -6.77
N LEU A 172 1.40 15.89 -5.85
CA LEU A 172 0.26 15.01 -6.11
C LEU A 172 -1.04 15.82 -6.21
N LEU A 173 -1.19 16.88 -5.43
CA LEU A 173 -2.35 17.77 -5.50
C LEU A 173 -2.38 18.57 -6.81
N GLU A 174 -1.23 19.09 -7.24
CA GLU A 174 -1.05 19.79 -8.52
C GLU A 174 -1.47 18.89 -9.69
N ARG A 175 -0.89 17.69 -9.79
CA ARG A 175 -1.28 16.73 -10.84
C ARG A 175 -2.75 16.31 -10.75
N THR A 176 -3.29 16.20 -9.54
CA THR A 176 -4.73 15.90 -9.35
C THR A 176 -5.60 17.05 -9.82
N ARG A 177 -5.19 18.30 -9.58
CA ARG A 177 -5.89 19.50 -10.01
C ARG A 177 -5.85 19.67 -11.53
N ASP A 178 -4.69 19.47 -12.15
CA ASP A 178 -4.55 19.41 -13.61
C ASP A 178 -5.49 18.37 -14.24
N TRP A 179 -5.59 17.18 -13.64
CA TRP A 179 -6.54 16.17 -14.07
C TRP A 179 -8.00 16.64 -13.96
N ILE A 180 -8.36 17.27 -12.84
CA ILE A 180 -9.72 17.76 -12.57
C ILE A 180 -10.12 18.82 -13.59
N GLU A 181 -9.26 19.81 -13.83
CA GLU A 181 -9.53 20.98 -14.67
C GLU A 181 -9.32 20.71 -16.17
N GLY A 182 -8.49 19.71 -16.51
CA GLY A 182 -8.19 19.34 -17.88
C GLY A 182 -8.97 18.08 -18.33
N PRO A 183 -8.33 16.90 -18.38
CA PRO A 183 -8.93 15.68 -18.88
C PRO A 183 -10.31 15.31 -18.30
N ARG A 184 -10.50 15.44 -16.97
CA ARG A 184 -11.79 15.14 -16.33
C ARG A 184 -12.87 16.07 -16.84
N ASP A 185 -12.65 17.39 -16.81
CA ASP A 185 -13.62 18.37 -17.29
C ASP A 185 -13.99 18.12 -18.77
N LYS A 186 -13.02 17.77 -19.62
CA LYS A 186 -13.29 17.36 -21.02
C LYS A 186 -14.28 16.19 -21.10
N ILE A 187 -14.06 15.15 -20.28
CA ILE A 187 -14.97 13.98 -20.21
C ILE A 187 -16.37 14.42 -19.76
N ILE A 188 -16.46 15.21 -18.68
CA ILE A 188 -17.72 15.72 -18.14
C ILE A 188 -18.48 16.54 -19.20
N ARG A 189 -17.83 17.52 -19.84
CA ARG A 189 -18.44 18.36 -20.88
C ARG A 189 -18.91 17.57 -22.08
N ARG A 190 -18.22 16.49 -22.46
CA ARG A 190 -18.67 15.60 -23.54
C ARG A 190 -19.98 14.92 -23.18
N PHE A 191 -20.11 14.39 -21.95
CA PHE A 191 -21.34 13.72 -21.52
C PHE A 191 -22.49 14.69 -21.22
N LYS A 192 -22.20 15.89 -20.67
CA LYS A 192 -23.20 16.96 -20.51
C LYS A 192 -23.84 17.38 -21.83
N ARG A 193 -23.05 17.48 -22.92
CA ARG A 193 -23.56 17.83 -24.25
C ARG A 193 -24.45 16.75 -24.87
N ASN A 194 -24.20 15.49 -24.56
CA ASN A 194 -24.84 14.35 -25.22
C ASN A 194 -26.10 13.84 -24.51
N GLY A 195 -26.50 14.39 -23.36
CA GLY A 195 -27.62 13.85 -22.59
C GLY A 195 -28.35 14.90 -21.74
N LEU A 196 -29.69 14.96 -21.93
CA LEU A 196 -30.61 15.84 -21.19
C LEU A 196 -30.68 15.56 -19.67
N ALA A 197 -30.17 14.42 -19.18
CA ALA A 197 -30.30 13.99 -17.77
C ALA A 197 -28.95 13.60 -17.11
N TYR A 198 -27.83 14.08 -17.64
CA TYR A 198 -26.52 13.75 -17.06
C TYR A 198 -26.24 14.55 -15.78
N SER A 199 -26.00 13.85 -14.67
CA SER A 199 -25.53 14.43 -13.41
C SER A 199 -24.02 14.21 -13.27
N GLU A 200 -23.29 15.30 -13.04
CA GLU A 200 -21.84 15.24 -12.85
C GLU A 200 -21.50 14.56 -11.52
N PRO A 201 -20.65 13.51 -11.53
CA PRO A 201 -20.15 12.90 -10.29
C PRO A 201 -19.28 13.90 -9.52
N LYS A 202 -19.29 13.81 -8.19
CA LYS A 202 -18.39 14.63 -7.35
C LYS A 202 -17.00 14.03 -7.24
N GLU A 203 -16.88 12.74 -7.56
CA GLU A 203 -15.66 11.97 -7.47
C GLU A 203 -14.61 12.44 -8.49
N ILE A 204 -13.34 12.38 -8.08
CA ILE A 204 -12.20 12.78 -8.91
C ILE A 204 -12.04 11.82 -10.10
N PHE A 205 -12.14 10.51 -9.85
CA PHE A 205 -11.89 9.49 -10.85
C PHE A 205 -13.17 9.10 -11.58
N VAL A 206 -13.24 9.47 -12.86
CA VAL A 206 -14.39 9.17 -13.73
C VAL A 206 -14.02 8.20 -14.84
N SER A 207 -15.04 7.48 -15.31
CA SER A 207 -14.94 6.60 -16.48
C SER A 207 -14.98 7.42 -17.76
N SER A 208 -13.98 7.26 -18.62
CA SER A 208 -13.99 7.86 -19.96
C SER A 208 -15.10 7.28 -20.85
N LYS A 209 -15.65 6.12 -20.54
CA LYS A 209 -16.71 5.47 -21.34
C LYS A 209 -18.12 5.91 -20.95
N THR A 210 -18.34 6.26 -19.69
CA THR A 210 -19.69 6.52 -19.16
C THR A 210 -19.85 7.90 -18.53
N GLY A 211 -18.75 8.61 -18.26
CA GLY A 211 -18.76 9.89 -17.53
C GLY A 211 -19.14 9.77 -16.06
N LYS A 212 -19.37 8.55 -15.55
CA LYS A 212 -19.72 8.30 -14.14
C LYS A 212 -18.46 8.05 -13.32
N ALA A 213 -18.56 8.19 -11.99
CA ALA A 213 -17.50 7.81 -11.07
C ALA A 213 -17.04 6.36 -11.31
N LEU A 214 -15.74 6.11 -11.15
CA LEU A 214 -15.21 4.74 -11.22
C LEU A 214 -15.80 3.89 -10.09
N THR A 215 -16.17 2.66 -10.42
CA THR A 215 -16.63 1.69 -9.42
C THR A 215 -15.45 0.98 -8.77
N LEU A 216 -15.65 0.41 -7.58
CA LEU A 216 -14.63 -0.45 -6.93
C LEU A 216 -14.18 -1.60 -7.85
N THR A 217 -15.11 -2.19 -8.59
CA THR A 217 -14.83 -3.26 -9.55
C THR A 217 -13.95 -2.75 -10.68
N SER A 218 -14.26 -1.59 -11.24
CA SER A 218 -13.46 -0.96 -12.30
C SER A 218 -12.04 -0.68 -11.83
N MET A 219 -11.86 -0.09 -10.64
CA MET A 219 -10.52 0.14 -10.07
C MET A 219 -9.76 -1.18 -9.84
N THR A 220 -10.45 -2.22 -9.38
CA THR A 220 -9.84 -3.53 -9.17
C THR A 220 -9.37 -4.13 -10.47
N ASN A 221 -10.19 -4.08 -11.51
CA ASN A 221 -9.86 -4.63 -12.82
C ASN A 221 -8.67 -3.89 -13.44
N LEU A 222 -8.61 -2.56 -13.30
CA LEU A 222 -7.46 -1.76 -13.74
C LEU A 222 -6.18 -2.22 -13.05
N PHE A 223 -6.16 -2.29 -11.72
CA PHE A 223 -4.95 -2.74 -11.02
C PHE A 223 -4.60 -4.20 -11.33
N THR A 224 -5.58 -5.10 -11.44
CA THR A 224 -5.31 -6.49 -11.82
C THR A 224 -4.67 -6.55 -13.21
N ALA A 225 -5.16 -5.77 -14.17
CA ALA A 225 -4.57 -5.67 -15.50
C ALA A 225 -3.14 -5.13 -15.43
N PHE A 226 -2.90 -4.01 -14.74
CA PHE A 226 -1.55 -3.43 -14.62
C PHE A 226 -0.56 -4.42 -14.00
N PHE A 227 -0.90 -5.07 -12.90
CA PHE A 227 0.00 -6.03 -12.26
C PHE A 227 0.28 -7.25 -13.16
N SER A 228 -0.75 -7.76 -13.84
CA SER A 228 -0.62 -8.90 -14.75
C SER A 228 0.24 -8.56 -15.97
N GLU A 229 0.01 -7.42 -16.61
CA GLU A 229 0.73 -6.98 -17.81
C GLU A 229 2.17 -6.58 -17.50
N ALA A 230 2.41 -5.98 -16.31
CA ALA A 230 3.76 -5.66 -15.85
C ALA A 230 4.56 -6.88 -15.38
N ASN A 231 3.92 -8.06 -15.31
CA ASN A 231 4.48 -9.27 -14.72
C ASN A 231 5.02 -9.04 -13.30
N VAL A 232 4.28 -8.26 -12.49
CA VAL A 232 4.60 -7.95 -11.09
C VAL A 232 3.69 -8.80 -10.21
N GLU A 233 4.28 -9.56 -9.28
CA GLU A 233 3.50 -10.37 -8.35
C GLU A 233 2.66 -9.47 -7.42
N GLY A 234 1.33 -9.57 -7.53
CA GLY A 234 0.43 -8.85 -6.64
C GLY A 234 -0.88 -8.40 -7.26
N HIS A 235 -1.48 -7.40 -6.61
CA HIS A 235 -2.71 -6.72 -7.01
C HIS A 235 -2.76 -5.35 -6.32
N GLY A 236 -3.73 -4.49 -6.64
CA GLY A 236 -3.76 -3.09 -6.16
C GLY A 236 -3.63 -2.88 -4.63
N HIS A 237 -3.94 -3.86 -3.79
CA HIS A 237 -3.69 -3.76 -2.34
C HIS A 237 -2.18 -3.73 -1.99
N ARG A 238 -1.33 -4.26 -2.87
CA ARG A 238 0.12 -4.28 -2.72
C ARG A 238 0.75 -2.89 -2.88
N LEU A 239 0.13 -1.97 -3.62
CA LEU A 239 0.55 -0.56 -3.63
C LEU A 239 0.39 0.09 -2.25
N ARG A 240 -0.68 -0.25 -1.52
CA ARG A 240 -0.80 0.17 -0.11
C ARG A 240 0.28 -0.48 0.77
N ALA A 241 0.67 -1.73 0.51
CA ALA A 241 1.77 -2.36 1.22
C ALA A 241 3.12 -1.65 0.96
N TYR A 242 3.34 -1.18 -0.26
CA TYR A 242 4.48 -0.34 -0.63
C TYR A 242 4.51 0.94 0.20
N TYR A 243 3.40 1.69 0.22
CA TYR A 243 3.26 2.89 1.06
C TYR A 243 3.56 2.60 2.53
N LEU A 244 2.95 1.57 3.12
CA LEU A 244 3.12 1.24 4.55
C LEU A 244 4.57 0.88 4.88
N THR A 245 5.27 0.21 3.95
CA THR A 245 6.68 -0.14 4.11
C THR A 245 7.56 1.11 4.11
N ASN A 246 7.31 2.04 3.18
CA ASN A 246 8.05 3.30 3.09
C ASN A 246 7.76 4.24 4.26
N LEU A 247 6.48 4.34 4.68
CA LEU A 247 6.09 5.10 5.86
C LEU A 247 6.80 4.57 7.11
N LEU A 248 6.81 3.26 7.29
CA LEU A 248 7.52 2.63 8.41
C LEU A 248 9.03 2.90 8.35
N HIS A 249 9.64 2.84 7.16
CA HIS A 249 11.06 3.20 6.98
C HIS A 249 11.32 4.67 7.37
N ALA A 250 10.47 5.59 6.92
CA ALA A 250 10.61 7.02 7.23
C ALA A 250 10.49 7.31 8.74
N GLU A 251 9.56 6.66 9.44
CA GLU A 251 9.42 6.81 10.90
C GLU A 251 10.61 6.24 11.66
N VAL A 252 11.20 5.13 11.17
CA VAL A 252 12.43 4.56 11.75
C VAL A 252 13.61 5.51 11.55
N GLU A 253 13.80 6.04 10.34
CA GLU A 253 14.86 7.02 10.06
C GLU A 253 14.70 8.29 10.91
N ALA A 254 13.47 8.79 11.07
CA ALA A 254 13.18 9.94 11.94
C ALA A 254 13.54 9.65 13.41
N ALA A 255 13.17 8.46 13.90
CA ALA A 255 13.50 8.03 15.26
C ALA A 255 15.02 7.89 15.46
N ILE A 256 15.74 7.31 14.49
CA ILE A 256 17.20 7.21 14.51
C ILE A 256 17.83 8.61 14.51
N GLY A 257 17.33 9.52 13.67
CA GLY A 257 17.80 10.91 13.62
C GLY A 257 17.68 11.59 14.98
N THR A 258 16.51 11.49 15.63
CA THR A 258 16.29 12.05 16.97
C THR A 258 17.20 11.42 18.03
N LEU A 259 17.37 10.09 17.99
CA LEU A 259 18.27 9.39 18.92
C LEU A 259 19.72 9.85 18.76
N ARG A 260 20.22 9.95 17.52
CA ARG A 260 21.58 10.41 17.22
C ARG A 260 21.81 11.85 17.68
N SER A 261 20.85 12.74 17.47
CA SER A 261 20.92 14.13 17.96
C SER A 261 21.01 14.23 19.47
N ASN A 262 20.46 13.25 20.19
CA ASN A 262 20.48 13.18 21.66
C ASN A 262 21.61 12.30 22.22
N GLY A 263 22.59 11.89 21.40
CA GLY A 263 23.71 11.04 21.82
C GLY A 263 23.34 9.57 22.07
N GLY A 264 22.15 9.13 21.65
CA GLY A 264 21.66 7.76 21.77
C GLY A 264 22.10 6.82 20.65
N SER A 265 22.00 5.52 20.91
CA SER A 265 22.26 4.45 19.93
C SER A 265 20.97 3.97 19.25
N ALA A 266 21.08 3.48 18.01
CA ALA A 266 19.99 2.82 17.27
C ALA A 266 19.42 1.57 17.98
N VAL A 267 20.12 1.04 18.98
CA VAL A 267 19.60 -0.04 19.85
C VAL A 267 18.42 0.43 20.71
N GLY A 268 18.29 1.74 20.95
CA GLY A 268 17.20 2.36 21.73
C GLY A 268 15.90 2.63 20.97
N ILE A 269 15.73 2.10 19.74
CA ILE A 269 14.51 2.32 18.96
C ILE A 269 13.30 1.65 19.62
N ASP A 270 12.32 2.46 20.02
CA ASP A 270 11.01 1.98 20.43
C ASP A 270 10.15 1.60 19.21
N TRP A 271 10.23 0.33 18.84
CA TRP A 271 9.48 -0.25 17.73
C TRP A 271 7.96 -0.23 17.95
N ASP A 272 7.49 -0.28 19.19
CA ASP A 272 6.06 -0.26 19.48
C ASP A 272 5.47 1.15 19.32
N LEU A 273 6.22 2.19 19.71
CA LEU A 273 5.85 3.58 19.45
C LEU A 273 5.78 3.86 17.94
N ILE A 274 6.80 3.43 17.18
CA ILE A 274 6.81 3.55 15.72
C ILE A 274 5.60 2.84 15.10
N LEU A 275 5.33 1.60 15.53
CA LEU A 275 4.17 0.84 15.05
C LEU A 275 2.85 1.56 15.31
N ARG A 276 2.68 2.18 16.49
CA ARG A 276 1.48 2.95 16.82
C ARG A 276 1.34 4.19 15.93
N LYS A 277 2.41 4.95 15.71
CA LYS A 277 2.41 6.11 14.80
C LYS A 277 2.02 5.71 13.37
N VAL A 278 2.63 4.66 12.85
CA VAL A 278 2.31 4.13 11.51
C VAL A 278 0.86 3.63 11.46
N ALA A 279 0.39 2.93 12.50
CA ALA A 279 -0.99 2.45 12.57
C ALA A 279 -2.01 3.59 12.57
N GLU A 280 -1.74 4.66 13.31
CA GLU A 280 -2.59 5.85 13.36
C GLU A 280 -2.67 6.52 11.98
N ARG A 281 -1.51 6.84 11.38
CA ARG A 281 -1.44 7.43 10.03
C ARG A 281 -2.09 6.54 8.96
N ALA A 282 -1.92 5.23 9.07
CA ALA A 282 -2.52 4.25 8.17
C ALA A 282 -4.01 3.95 8.46
N GLY A 283 -4.55 4.41 9.59
CA GLY A 283 -5.88 4.06 10.07
C GLY A 283 -6.08 2.56 10.30
N HIS A 284 -5.09 1.88 10.88
CA HIS A 284 -5.17 0.47 11.27
C HIS A 284 -5.74 0.34 12.69
N GLN A 285 -6.76 -0.50 12.85
CA GLN A 285 -7.30 -0.85 14.18
C GLN A 285 -6.49 -1.96 14.86
N ASN A 286 -5.78 -2.78 14.08
CA ASN A 286 -5.01 -3.90 14.59
C ASN A 286 -3.53 -3.76 14.17
N LEU A 287 -2.66 -3.64 15.17
CA LEU A 287 -1.21 -3.55 15.02
C LEU A 287 -0.59 -4.81 14.40
N GLU A 288 -1.22 -5.97 14.59
CA GLU A 288 -0.72 -7.26 14.07
C GLU A 288 -0.55 -7.23 12.55
N SER A 289 -1.44 -6.51 11.86
CA SER A 289 -1.38 -6.34 10.40
C SER A 289 -0.12 -5.62 9.91
N LEU A 290 0.56 -4.86 10.78
CA LEU A 290 1.80 -4.14 10.48
C LEU A 290 3.07 -4.85 10.95
N ARG A 291 2.96 -5.76 11.93
CA ARG A 291 4.12 -6.47 12.49
C ARG A 291 4.96 -7.19 11.44
N LYS A 292 4.32 -7.72 10.40
CA LYS A 292 5.00 -8.34 9.27
C LYS A 292 6.01 -7.41 8.57
N TYR A 293 5.69 -6.12 8.42
CA TYR A 293 6.59 -5.15 7.81
C TYR A 293 7.75 -4.79 8.74
N VAL A 294 7.47 -4.74 10.05
CA VAL A 294 8.51 -4.53 11.08
C VAL A 294 9.51 -5.66 11.10
N THR A 295 9.09 -6.92 10.98
CA THR A 295 10.02 -8.06 10.96
C THR A 295 11.00 -7.97 9.80
N ILE A 296 10.55 -7.55 8.61
CA ILE A 296 11.41 -7.35 7.44
C ILE A 296 12.42 -6.22 7.71
N LEU A 297 11.96 -5.08 8.24
CA LEU A 297 12.84 -3.95 8.52
C LEU A 297 13.79 -4.20 9.68
N LYS A 298 13.37 -4.86 10.75
CA LYS A 298 14.26 -5.29 11.85
C LYS A 298 15.41 -6.13 11.32
N LYS A 299 15.15 -7.07 10.39
CA LYS A 299 16.22 -7.82 9.73
C LYS A 299 17.17 -6.91 8.94
N LYS A 300 16.65 -5.90 8.24
CA LYS A 300 17.47 -4.92 7.49
C LYS A 300 18.35 -4.09 8.43
N TYR A 301 17.79 -3.49 9.49
CA TYR A 301 18.53 -2.64 10.43
C TYR A 301 19.44 -3.41 11.39
N ASN A 302 19.07 -4.63 11.80
CA ASN A 302 19.95 -5.48 12.60
C ASN A 302 21.16 -5.97 11.80
N LYS A 303 21.01 -6.22 10.49
CA LYS A 303 22.15 -6.46 9.59
C LYS A 303 23.09 -5.26 9.50
N ILE A 304 22.54 -4.04 9.52
CA ILE A 304 23.32 -2.79 9.52
C ILE A 304 23.97 -2.54 10.91
N SER A 305 23.47 -3.16 11.98
CA SER A 305 23.95 -2.90 13.35
C SER A 305 24.87 -3.99 13.92
N GLY A 306 25.08 -5.10 13.20
CA GLY A 306 25.89 -6.23 13.66
C GLY A 306 27.15 -6.39 12.84
N HIS A 307 28.29 -5.95 13.41
CA HIS A 307 29.69 -6.43 13.26
C HIS A 307 30.29 -6.88 11.89
N ASP A 308 29.55 -6.93 10.78
CA ASP A 308 30.01 -7.32 9.44
C ASP A 308 30.43 -6.11 8.57
N ASP A 309 30.39 -4.89 9.15
CA ASP A 309 30.51 -3.64 8.40
C ASP A 309 31.94 -3.25 8.02
N PHE A 310 32.97 -3.57 8.81
CA PHE A 310 34.33 -3.17 8.43
C PHE A 310 34.80 -3.86 7.15
N VAL A 311 34.58 -5.17 7.04
CA VAL A 311 35.02 -5.95 5.88
C VAL A 311 34.22 -5.59 4.63
N THR A 312 32.91 -5.38 4.75
CA THR A 312 32.03 -5.09 3.61
C THR A 312 32.17 -3.64 3.12
N ILE A 313 32.36 -2.69 4.03
CA ILE A 313 32.64 -1.28 3.68
C ILE A 313 34.04 -1.15 3.09
N GLU A 314 35.07 -1.82 3.63
CA GLU A 314 36.40 -1.84 3.01
C GLU A 314 36.37 -2.46 1.60
N GLN A 315 35.65 -3.57 1.41
CA GLN A 315 35.49 -4.18 0.09
C GLN A 315 34.76 -3.25 -0.88
N SER A 316 33.73 -2.54 -0.42
CA SER A 316 33.00 -1.56 -1.23
C SER A 316 33.84 -0.33 -1.58
N ILE A 317 34.63 0.19 -0.63
CA ILE A 317 35.59 1.27 -0.87
C ILE A 317 36.65 0.83 -1.87
N ARG A 318 37.15 -0.41 -1.76
CA ARG A 318 38.15 -0.97 -2.68
C ARG A 318 37.58 -1.12 -4.10
N ALA A 319 36.35 -1.60 -4.23
CA ALA A 319 35.65 -1.70 -5.50
C ALA A 319 35.38 -0.31 -6.13
N MET A 320 34.94 0.66 -5.33
CA MET A 320 34.72 2.03 -5.80
C MET A 320 36.02 2.72 -6.24
N LYS A 321 37.13 2.52 -5.51
CA LYS A 321 38.46 3.03 -5.91
C LYS A 321 38.93 2.43 -7.24
N GLN A 322 38.67 1.14 -7.47
CA GLN A 322 38.98 0.49 -8.76
C GLN A 322 38.13 1.05 -9.91
N GLN A 323 36.84 1.29 -9.68
CA GLN A 323 35.99 1.93 -10.69
C GLN A 323 36.42 3.36 -11.00
N LEU A 324 36.77 4.15 -9.98
CA LEU A 324 37.27 5.52 -10.16
C LEU A 324 38.53 5.51 -11.04
N TYR A 325 39.48 4.62 -10.75
CA TYR A 325 40.70 4.47 -11.54
C TYR A 325 40.43 4.13 -13.02
N LEU A 326 39.49 3.21 -13.28
CA LEU A 326 39.08 2.85 -14.64
C LEU A 326 38.44 4.02 -15.39
N ILE A 327 37.64 4.83 -14.69
CA ILE A 327 37.01 6.03 -15.27
C ILE A 327 38.07 7.09 -15.57
N GLU A 328 39.00 7.34 -14.64
CA GLU A 328 40.12 8.28 -14.85
C GLU A 328 41.00 7.88 -16.04
N HIS A 329 41.27 6.58 -16.20
CA HIS A 329 41.99 6.05 -17.37
C HIS A 329 41.26 6.35 -18.67
N ARG A 330 39.95 6.05 -18.75
CA ARG A 330 39.13 6.30 -19.94
C ARG A 330 39.05 7.79 -20.29
N ILE A 331 38.95 8.65 -19.28
CA ILE A 331 38.96 10.11 -19.48
C ILE A 331 40.30 10.55 -20.08
N ARG A 332 41.42 9.99 -19.60
CA ARG A 332 42.76 10.31 -20.11
C ARG A 332 42.93 9.87 -21.57
N GLU A 333 42.49 8.67 -21.92
CA GLU A 333 42.49 8.17 -23.31
C GLU A 333 41.66 9.07 -24.21
N LYS A 334 40.41 9.37 -23.82
CA LYS A 334 39.52 10.24 -24.59
C LYS A 334 40.08 11.64 -24.76
N LYS A 335 40.75 12.19 -23.74
CA LYS A 335 41.42 13.49 -23.83
C LYS A 335 42.57 13.45 -24.85
N SER A 336 43.39 12.41 -24.83
CA SER A 336 44.48 12.24 -25.81
C SER A 336 43.97 12.07 -27.25
N GLU A 337 42.87 11.35 -27.46
CA GLU A 337 42.20 11.23 -28.76
C GLU A 337 41.70 12.61 -29.24
N LEU A 338 41.09 13.38 -28.35
CA LEU A 338 40.53 14.70 -28.65
C LEU A 338 41.63 15.72 -28.99
N ASP A 339 42.75 15.70 -28.27
CA ASP A 339 43.92 16.52 -28.55
C ASP A 339 44.57 16.14 -29.89
N SER A 340 44.60 14.84 -30.22
CA SER A 340 45.08 14.33 -31.51
C SER A 340 44.19 14.81 -32.68
N LEU A 341 42.88 14.76 -32.51
CA LEU A 341 41.90 15.23 -33.49
C LEU A 341 41.94 16.75 -33.69
N ASN A 342 42.11 17.51 -32.59
CA ASN A 342 42.26 18.97 -32.66
C ASN A 342 43.54 19.35 -33.41
N ASN A 343 44.68 18.71 -33.10
CA ASN A 343 45.93 18.95 -33.81
C ASN A 343 45.85 18.59 -35.30
N ALA A 344 45.16 17.50 -35.65
CA ALA A 344 44.92 17.13 -37.05
C ALA A 344 44.04 18.15 -37.80
N ASN A 345 43.00 18.68 -37.15
CA ASN A 345 42.12 19.71 -37.72
C ASN A 345 42.83 21.07 -37.87
N THR A 346 43.70 21.45 -36.93
CA THR A 346 44.51 22.68 -37.03
C THR A 346 45.49 22.62 -38.20
N ASN A 347 46.10 21.45 -38.44
CA ASN A 347 46.99 21.23 -39.59
C ASN A 347 46.24 21.22 -40.93
N ARG A 348 44.97 20.79 -40.95
CA ARG A 348 44.12 20.84 -42.15
C ARG A 348 43.64 22.24 -42.53
N LYS A 349 43.52 23.18 -41.58
CA LYS A 349 43.15 24.58 -41.84
C LYS A 349 44.33 25.47 -42.26
N ARG A 350 45.56 24.99 -42.11
CA ARG A 350 46.80 25.70 -42.48
C ARG A 350 47.35 25.31 -43.86
N ARG A 351 46.74 24.32 -44.51
CA ARG A 351 46.89 24.01 -45.93
C ARG A 351 45.68 24.53 -46.67
#